data_AF-A0A2S2QCD5-F1
#
_entry.id   AF-A0A2S2QCD5-F1
#
_cell.length_a   1.000
_cell.length_b   1.000
_cell.length_c   1.000
_cell.angle_alpha   90.00
_cell.angle_beta   90.00
_cell.angle_gamma   90.00
#
_symmetry.space_group_name_H-M   'P 1'
#
loop_
_entity.id
_entity.type
_entity.pdbx_description
1 polymer ?
#
loop_
_entity_poly.entity_id
_entity_poly.type
_entity_poly.pdbx_seq_one_letter_code
_entity_poly.pdbx_strand_id
1 'polypeptide(L)'
;MGCYLNIWLGSSLSEIHSYLKCGYAKIYSDSLRIQLVGIEEPESMKWHDAGWDAYYTGYCFLKMMHIIKNISSKTETIHQKYTLTELMKSIEFSKNKLYTYRSASNCIDLESEEKLNNQINYLVIQNKGLFYKAIDLKKLNYDLDKICNYDIKLLSKYTALIAIPFMNNRIIYN
;
A
#
# COMPACT_ATOMS: atom_id res chain seq x y z
N MET A 1 -10.12 3.17 23.16
CA MET A 1 -8.95 2.30 22.88
C MET A 1 -7.84 3.19 22.32
N GLY A 2 -6.65 3.21 22.94
CA GLY A 2 -5.61 4.21 22.70
C GLY A 2 -5.00 4.16 21.29
N CYS A 3 -4.84 5.33 20.68
CA CYS A 3 -4.25 5.50 19.37
C CYS A 3 -2.72 5.64 19.48
N TYR A 4 -1.99 4.59 19.09
CA TYR A 4 -0.52 4.52 19.20
C TYR A 4 0.20 4.36 17.84
N LEU A 5 -0.50 4.52 16.71
CA LEU A 5 0.06 4.27 15.38
C LEU A 5 0.46 5.58 14.69
N ASN A 6 1.69 6.03 14.94
CA ASN A 6 2.31 7.15 14.22
C ASN A 6 2.86 6.75 12.84
N ILE A 7 2.94 5.45 12.55
CA ILE A 7 3.59 4.89 11.37
C ILE A 7 2.60 3.98 10.65
N TRP A 8 2.56 4.06 9.32
CA TRP A 8 1.80 3.13 8.48
C TRP A 8 2.43 1.74 8.58
N LEU A 9 1.79 0.79 9.27
CA LEU A 9 2.36 -0.54 9.53
C LEU A 9 1.97 -1.62 8.53
N GLY A 10 0.85 -1.46 7.82
CA GLY A 10 0.32 -2.52 6.97
C GLY A 10 -0.79 -2.07 6.04
N SER A 11 -1.20 -2.97 5.15
CA SER A 11 -2.19 -2.69 4.10
C SER A 11 -3.58 -3.24 4.42
N SER A 12 -3.82 -3.76 5.63
CA SER A 12 -5.17 -4.16 6.02
C SER A 12 -6.07 -2.94 6.23
N LEU A 13 -7.37 -3.11 5.96
CA LEU A 13 -8.34 -2.02 6.10
C LEU A 13 -8.34 -1.44 7.53
N SER A 14 -8.21 -2.30 8.54
CA SER A 14 -8.14 -1.90 9.95
C SER A 14 -6.92 -1.04 10.27
N GLU A 15 -5.75 -1.41 9.77
CA GLU A 15 -4.50 -0.66 9.99
C GLU A 15 -4.56 0.70 9.30
N ILE A 16 -4.99 0.73 8.03
CA ILE A 16 -5.11 1.96 7.25
C ILE A 16 -6.11 2.90 7.91
N HIS A 17 -7.29 2.40 8.26
CA HIS A 17 -8.31 3.20 8.93
C HIS A 17 -7.83 3.78 10.26
N SER A 18 -7.15 2.96 11.09
CA SER A 18 -6.61 3.41 12.38
C SER A 18 -5.54 4.50 12.20
N TYR A 19 -4.65 4.34 11.23
CA TYR A 19 -3.65 5.35 10.87
C TYR A 19 -4.29 6.66 10.39
N LEU A 20 -5.34 6.60 9.57
CA LEU A 20 -6.01 7.79 9.06
C LEU A 20 -6.92 8.49 10.10
N LYS A 21 -7.51 7.74 11.04
CA LYS A 21 -8.35 8.31 12.10
C LYS A 21 -7.53 9.02 13.19
N CYS A 22 -6.34 8.51 13.48
CA CYS A 22 -5.58 8.93 14.66
C CYS A 22 -4.09 9.21 14.46
N GLY A 23 -3.49 8.81 13.35
CA GLY A 23 -2.06 8.96 13.08
C GLY A 23 -1.70 10.33 12.51
N TYR A 24 -0.44 10.47 12.09
CA TYR A 24 0.12 11.71 11.51
C TYR A 24 -0.65 12.22 10.28
N ALA A 25 -1.31 11.30 9.56
CA ALA A 25 -2.22 11.60 8.45
C ALA A 25 -3.41 12.49 8.81
N LYS A 26 -3.77 12.59 10.10
CA LYS A 26 -4.84 13.47 10.57
C LYS A 26 -4.56 14.94 10.23
N ILE A 27 -3.30 15.37 10.33
CA ILE A 27 -2.85 16.74 10.04
C ILE A 27 -3.28 17.17 8.63
N TYR A 28 -3.12 16.27 7.64
CA TYR A 28 -3.42 16.54 6.24
C TYR A 28 -4.89 16.28 5.84
N SER A 29 -5.73 15.82 6.77
CA SER A 29 -7.07 15.35 6.42
C SER A 29 -8.17 15.84 7.36
N ASP A 30 -7.82 16.64 8.38
CA ASP A 30 -8.74 17.25 9.34
C ASP A 30 -9.73 18.26 8.70
N SER A 31 -9.46 18.71 7.46
CA SER A 31 -10.41 19.55 6.72
C SER A 31 -11.66 18.79 6.26
N LEU A 32 -11.61 17.45 6.20
CA LEU A 32 -12.74 16.61 5.80
C LEU A 32 -13.46 16.03 7.03
N ARG A 33 -14.75 16.39 7.18
CA ARG A 33 -15.67 15.82 8.16
C ARG A 33 -16.59 14.82 7.48
N ILE A 34 -16.50 13.56 7.88
CA ILE A 34 -17.41 12.49 7.46
C ILE A 34 -18.30 12.18 8.65
N GLN A 35 -19.61 12.15 8.44
CA GLN A 35 -20.60 11.91 9.48
C GLN A 35 -21.62 10.88 8.99
N LEU A 36 -22.01 9.97 9.88
CA LEU A 36 -23.14 9.08 9.66
C LEU A 36 -24.44 9.86 9.91
N VAL A 37 -25.43 9.67 9.04
CA VAL A 37 -26.74 10.33 9.14
C VAL A 37 -27.81 9.26 9.22
N GLY A 38 -28.66 9.32 10.25
CA GLY A 38 -29.76 8.37 10.44
C GLY A 38 -29.36 6.97 10.92
N ILE A 39 -28.09 6.78 11.28
CA ILE A 39 -27.55 5.52 11.81
C ILE A 39 -26.58 5.87 12.95
N GLU A 40 -26.71 5.18 14.08
CA GLU A 40 -25.76 5.33 15.20
C GLU A 40 -24.43 4.63 14.87
N GLU A 41 -23.31 5.31 15.16
CA GLU A 41 -22.00 4.68 15.08
C GLU A 41 -21.95 3.56 16.13
N PRO A 42 -21.62 2.32 15.75
CA PRO A 42 -21.60 1.21 16.70
C PRO A 42 -20.53 1.44 17.77
N GLU A 43 -20.82 1.06 19.01
CA GLU A 43 -19.92 1.21 20.16
C GLU A 43 -18.53 0.58 19.93
N SER A 44 -18.50 -0.48 19.12
CA SER A 44 -17.27 -1.14 18.65
C SER A 44 -17.23 -1.17 17.12
N MET A 45 -16.04 -1.03 16.54
CA MET A 45 -15.83 -1.23 15.10
C MET A 45 -16.38 -2.58 14.65
N LYS A 46 -17.24 -2.53 13.63
CA LYS A 46 -17.83 -3.72 13.01
C LYS A 46 -16.98 -4.11 11.81
N TRP A 47 -15.86 -4.77 12.08
CA TRP A 47 -15.07 -5.40 11.03
C TRP A 47 -15.82 -6.60 10.46
N HIS A 48 -15.63 -6.89 9.17
CA HIS A 48 -16.15 -8.11 8.51
C HIS A 48 -17.67 -8.13 8.29
N ASP A 49 -18.32 -6.97 8.40
CA ASP A 49 -19.63 -6.73 7.82
C ASP A 49 -19.45 -5.95 6.52
N ALA A 50 -20.02 -6.44 5.41
CA ALA A 50 -19.78 -5.86 4.09
C ALA A 50 -20.20 -4.38 3.99
N GLY A 51 -21.26 -3.98 4.72
CA GLY A 51 -21.72 -2.59 4.77
C GLY A 51 -20.71 -1.71 5.51
N TRP A 52 -20.23 -2.17 6.66
CA TRP A 52 -19.21 -1.45 7.43
C TRP A 52 -17.84 -1.43 6.74
N ASP A 53 -17.42 -2.53 6.11
CA ASP A 53 -16.18 -2.61 5.35
C ASP A 53 -16.23 -1.65 4.14
N ALA A 54 -17.37 -1.53 3.45
CA ALA A 54 -17.57 -0.55 2.39
C ALA A 54 -17.50 0.89 2.91
N TYR A 55 -18.13 1.18 4.06
CA TYR A 55 -18.05 2.47 4.72
C TYR A 55 -16.60 2.85 5.08
N TYR A 56 -15.86 1.95 5.76
CA TYR A 56 -14.48 2.18 6.14
C TYR A 56 -13.57 2.33 4.90
N THR A 57 -13.82 1.57 3.84
CA THR A 57 -13.09 1.70 2.57
C THR A 57 -13.31 3.08 1.96
N GLY A 58 -14.55 3.56 1.90
CA GLY A 58 -14.88 4.90 1.41
C GLY A 58 -14.26 6.00 2.27
N TYR A 59 -14.29 5.84 3.60
CA TYR A 59 -13.63 6.75 4.53
C TYR A 59 -12.13 6.85 4.25
N CYS A 60 -11.45 5.70 4.14
CA CYS A 60 -10.02 5.64 3.84
C CYS A 60 -9.71 6.28 2.48
N PHE A 61 -10.52 5.99 1.46
CA PHE A 61 -10.37 6.57 0.12
C PHE A 61 -10.40 8.09 0.13
N LEU A 62 -11.42 8.69 0.76
CA LEU A 62 -11.55 10.15 0.82
C LEU A 62 -10.38 10.79 1.60
N LYS A 63 -9.99 10.20 2.72
CA LYS A 63 -8.86 10.70 3.53
C LYS A 63 -7.53 10.61 2.77
N MET A 64 -7.25 9.50 2.09
CA MET A 64 -6.03 9.34 1.27
C MET A 64 -5.98 10.31 0.11
N MET A 65 -7.10 10.54 -0.57
CA MET A 65 -7.20 11.51 -1.67
C MET A 65 -6.81 12.92 -1.22
N HIS A 66 -7.28 13.36 -0.04
CA HIS A 66 -6.87 14.63 0.56
C HIS A 66 -5.36 14.68 0.88
N ILE A 67 -4.81 13.60 1.42
CA ILE A 67 -3.37 13.50 1.73
C ILE A 67 -2.53 13.63 0.46
N ILE A 68 -2.87 12.87 -0.59
CA ILE A 68 -2.18 12.91 -1.89
C ILE A 68 -2.21 14.33 -2.47
N LYS A 69 -3.38 14.97 -2.45
CA LYS A 69 -3.53 16.34 -2.95
C LYS A 69 -2.68 17.33 -2.15
N ASN A 70 -2.70 17.26 -0.83
CA ASN A 70 -1.89 18.11 0.05
C ASN A 70 -0.38 17.91 -0.15
N ILE A 71 0.08 16.67 -0.36
CA ILE A 71 1.49 16.39 -0.67
C ILE A 71 1.87 16.99 -2.03
N SER A 72 0.97 16.91 -3.02
CA SER A 72 1.23 17.40 -4.38
C SER A 72 1.26 18.93 -4.50
N SER A 73 0.59 19.66 -3.60
CA SER A 73 0.36 21.10 -3.77
C SER A 73 1.57 21.98 -3.44
N LYS A 74 2.65 21.46 -2.85
CA LYS A 74 3.88 22.20 -2.44
C LYS A 74 3.62 23.46 -1.57
N THR A 75 2.38 23.70 -1.17
CA THR A 75 1.98 24.87 -0.38
C THR A 75 2.02 24.53 1.10
N GLU A 76 2.59 25.42 1.91
CA GLU A 76 2.76 25.26 3.37
C GLU A 76 1.44 25.25 4.16
N THR A 77 0.29 25.43 3.52
CA THR A 77 -1.01 25.54 4.19
C THR A 77 -1.71 24.20 4.31
N ILE A 78 -1.67 23.64 5.51
CA ILE A 78 -2.20 22.32 5.91
C ILE A 78 -3.74 22.21 5.80
N HIS A 79 -4.46 23.31 5.62
CA HIS A 79 -5.92 23.38 5.65
C HIS A 79 -6.57 23.90 4.37
N GLN A 80 -6.04 23.51 3.21
CA GLN A 80 -6.67 23.85 1.95
C GLN A 80 -7.99 23.10 1.74
N LYS A 81 -8.96 23.84 1.21
CA LYS A 81 -10.22 23.28 0.72
C LYS A 81 -10.06 23.02 -0.77
N TYR A 82 -10.36 21.80 -1.18
CA TYR A 82 -10.30 21.37 -2.57
C TYR A 82 -11.69 21.06 -3.08
N THR A 83 -11.93 21.36 -4.35
CA THR A 83 -13.11 20.88 -5.05
C THR A 83 -13.00 19.38 -5.30
N LEU A 84 -14.14 18.70 -5.48
CA LEU A 84 -14.16 17.28 -5.83
C LEU A 84 -13.37 17.00 -7.11
N THR A 85 -13.47 17.87 -8.12
CA THR A 85 -12.72 17.73 -9.38
C THR A 85 -11.22 17.77 -9.17
N GLU A 86 -10.69 18.64 -8.31
CA GLU A 86 -9.26 18.70 -8.01
C GLU A 86 -8.77 17.47 -7.27
N LEU A 87 -9.60 16.96 -6.36
CA LEU A 87 -9.31 15.75 -5.60
C LEU A 87 -9.31 14.52 -6.52
N MET A 88 -10.32 14.36 -7.37
CA MET A 88 -10.40 13.26 -8.34
C MET A 88 -9.24 13.28 -9.33
N LYS A 89 -8.89 14.47 -9.87
CA LYS A 89 -7.71 14.61 -10.73
C LYS A 89 -6.41 14.20 -10.04
N SER A 90 -6.29 14.42 -8.73
CA SER A 90 -5.08 14.06 -7.98
C SER A 90 -4.84 12.55 -7.88
N ILE A 91 -5.90 11.75 -8.04
CA ILE A 91 -5.86 10.29 -7.97
C ILE A 91 -6.11 9.63 -9.33
N GLU A 92 -6.13 10.40 -10.43
CA GLU A 92 -6.37 9.84 -11.78
C GLU A 92 -5.38 8.72 -12.12
N PHE A 93 -4.14 8.82 -11.61
CA PHE A 93 -3.10 7.80 -11.82
C PHE A 93 -3.43 6.42 -11.23
N SER A 94 -4.41 6.31 -10.31
CA SER A 94 -4.83 5.04 -9.70
C SER A 94 -6.16 4.51 -10.26
N LYS A 95 -6.77 5.23 -11.20
CA LYS A 95 -8.01 4.83 -11.86
C LYS A 95 -7.81 3.51 -12.61
N ASN A 96 -8.81 2.64 -12.54
CA ASN A 96 -8.83 1.33 -13.22
C ASN A 96 -7.65 0.41 -12.90
N LYS A 97 -7.02 0.60 -11.73
CA LYS A 97 -5.94 -0.26 -11.24
C LYS A 97 -6.41 -1.12 -10.08
N LEU A 98 -6.26 -2.44 -10.22
CA LEU A 98 -6.57 -3.40 -9.17
C LEU A 98 -5.30 -3.78 -8.42
N TYR A 99 -5.33 -3.72 -7.08
CA TYR A 99 -4.21 -4.14 -6.26
C TYR A 99 -4.03 -5.66 -6.28
N THR A 100 -2.78 -6.11 -6.34
CA THR A 100 -2.42 -7.52 -6.36
C THR A 100 -1.39 -7.89 -5.29
N TYR A 101 -1.79 -8.77 -4.39
CA TYR A 101 -0.99 -9.13 -3.22
C TYR A 101 0.20 -10.04 -3.55
N ARG A 102 0.02 -11.05 -4.42
CA ARG A 102 1.04 -12.09 -4.71
C ARG A 102 1.45 -12.19 -6.18
N SER A 103 1.55 -11.06 -6.88
CA SER A 103 2.07 -11.02 -8.25
C SER A 103 3.34 -10.20 -8.36
N ALA A 104 4.01 -10.32 -9.51
CA ALA A 104 5.20 -9.55 -9.86
C ALA A 104 4.95 -8.05 -9.82
N SER A 105 3.84 -7.59 -10.39
CA SER A 105 3.34 -6.24 -10.20
C SER A 105 2.54 -6.12 -8.89
N ASN A 106 2.46 -4.91 -8.33
CA ASN A 106 1.54 -4.58 -7.22
C ASN A 106 0.15 -4.17 -7.70
N CYS A 107 -0.01 -3.93 -9.01
CA CYS A 107 -1.29 -3.60 -9.60
C CYS A 107 -1.45 -4.17 -11.01
N ILE A 108 -2.70 -4.44 -11.38
CA ILE A 108 -3.14 -4.72 -12.75
C ILE A 108 -3.84 -3.46 -13.24
N ASP A 109 -3.42 -2.94 -14.38
CA ASP A 109 -4.09 -1.83 -15.06
C ASP A 109 -5.09 -2.40 -16.07
N LEU A 110 -6.38 -2.12 -15.87
CA LEU A 110 -7.47 -2.65 -16.69
C LEU A 110 -7.65 -1.91 -18.02
N GLU A 111 -7.08 -0.71 -18.16
CA GLU A 111 -7.17 0.10 -19.40
C GLU A 111 -5.92 -0.04 -20.26
N SER A 112 -4.79 -0.47 -19.69
CA SER A 112 -3.61 -0.72 -20.49
C SER A 112 -3.82 -1.97 -21.36
N GLU A 113 -3.81 -1.79 -22.68
CA GLU A 113 -3.46 -2.87 -23.60
C GLU A 113 -2.04 -3.33 -23.20
N GLU A 114 -1.91 -4.51 -22.61
CA GLU A 114 -0.67 -5.01 -22.02
C GLU A 114 0.55 -4.78 -22.95
N LYS A 115 1.33 -3.73 -22.68
CA LYS A 115 2.73 -3.70 -23.10
C LYS A 115 3.49 -4.63 -22.15
N LEU A 116 3.39 -5.92 -22.44
CA LEU A 116 4.21 -6.99 -21.84
C LEU A 116 5.71 -6.86 -22.18
N ASN A 117 6.22 -5.62 -22.37
CA ASN A 117 7.53 -5.31 -22.91
C ASN A 117 8.47 -4.61 -21.91
N ASN A 118 8.00 -4.25 -20.72
CA ASN A 118 8.91 -4.00 -19.60
C ASN A 118 9.07 -5.30 -18.83
N GLN A 119 9.83 -6.25 -19.39
CA GLN A 119 10.33 -7.41 -18.65
C GLN A 119 11.24 -6.89 -17.53
N ILE A 120 10.65 -6.49 -16.41
CA ILE A 120 11.39 -6.32 -15.18
C ILE A 120 11.90 -7.72 -14.83
N ASN A 121 13.21 -7.90 -14.90
CA ASN A 121 13.82 -9.17 -14.52
C ASN A 121 13.61 -9.35 -13.01
N TYR A 122 12.80 -10.34 -12.65
CA TYR A 122 12.54 -10.69 -11.28
C TYR A 122 13.11 -12.08 -10.96
N LEU A 123 13.70 -12.21 -9.78
CA LEU A 123 14.14 -13.47 -9.21
C LEU A 123 13.14 -13.88 -8.13
N VAL A 124 12.68 -15.13 -8.17
CA VAL A 124 11.88 -15.72 -7.09
C VAL A 124 12.79 -16.55 -6.21
N ILE A 125 12.98 -16.13 -4.96
CA ILE A 125 13.69 -16.90 -3.94
C ILE A 125 12.67 -17.61 -3.07
N GLN A 126 12.79 -18.94 -3.01
CA GLN A 126 11.93 -19.78 -2.19
C GLN A 126 12.80 -20.69 -1.31
N ASN A 127 12.51 -20.70 -0.01
CA ASN A 127 13.11 -21.69 0.88
C ASN A 127 12.39 -23.04 0.70
N LYS A 128 13.08 -24.02 0.11
CA LYS A 128 12.53 -25.37 -0.19
C LYS A 128 12.93 -26.44 0.84
N GLY A 129 13.42 -26.06 2.02
CA GLY A 129 13.80 -27.03 3.05
C GLY A 129 12.62 -27.82 3.62
N LEU A 130 12.88 -29.05 4.09
CA LEU A 130 11.92 -30.00 4.70
C LEU A 130 11.03 -29.41 5.81
N PHE A 131 11.44 -28.30 6.43
CA PHE A 131 10.73 -27.66 7.54
C PHE A 131 10.12 -26.30 7.19
N TYR A 132 10.12 -25.87 5.92
CA TYR A 132 9.70 -24.53 5.50
C TYR A 132 10.18 -23.46 6.47
N LYS A 133 11.50 -23.21 6.53
CA LYS A 133 12.04 -22.16 7.40
C LYS A 133 11.72 -20.80 6.77
N ALA A 134 11.20 -19.87 7.58
CA ALA A 134 10.92 -18.51 7.12
C ALA A 134 12.17 -17.88 6.49
N ILE A 135 11.98 -17.07 5.44
CA ILE A 135 13.08 -16.33 4.83
C ILE A 135 13.65 -15.38 5.88
N ASP A 136 14.95 -15.48 6.12
CA ASP A 136 15.68 -14.49 6.92
C ASP A 136 15.93 -13.25 6.06
N LEU A 137 15.05 -12.26 6.20
CA LEU A 137 15.15 -11.00 5.47
C LEU A 137 16.45 -10.25 5.77
N LYS A 138 16.99 -10.35 6.99
CA LYS A 138 18.22 -9.64 7.34
C LYS A 138 19.40 -10.20 6.56
N LYS A 139 19.50 -11.53 6.53
CA LYS A 139 20.52 -12.22 5.74
C LYS A 139 20.33 -11.94 4.25
N LEU A 140 19.09 -12.06 3.76
CA LEU A 140 18.79 -11.86 2.35
C LEU A 140 19.13 -10.44 1.89
N ASN A 141 18.75 -9.41 2.66
CA ASN A 141 19.10 -8.02 2.34
C ASN A 141 20.62 -7.83 2.33
N TYR A 142 21.33 -8.33 3.34
CA TYR A 142 22.80 -8.24 3.41
C TYR A 142 23.49 -8.89 2.20
N ASP A 143 22.98 -10.02 1.71
CA ASP A 143 23.55 -10.70 0.54
C ASP A 143 23.24 -9.96 -0.76
N LEU A 144 22.03 -9.39 -0.90
CA LEU A 144 21.63 -8.62 -2.10
C LEU A 144 22.28 -7.24 -2.17
N ASP A 145 22.47 -6.56 -1.03
CA ASP A 145 23.13 -5.25 -0.92
C ASP A 145 24.55 -5.27 -1.48
N LYS A 146 25.22 -6.44 -1.45
CA LYS A 146 26.56 -6.62 -2.01
C LYS A 146 26.59 -6.69 -3.54
N ILE A 147 25.45 -6.94 -4.17
CA ILE A 147 25.37 -7.31 -5.59
C ILE A 147 24.77 -6.17 -6.41
N CYS A 148 23.63 -5.63 -5.99
CA CYS A 148 22.90 -4.63 -6.77
C CYS A 148 21.88 -3.87 -5.92
N ASN A 149 21.29 -2.81 -6.50
CA ASN A 149 20.04 -2.25 -6.00
C ASN A 149 18.88 -3.20 -6.35
N TYR A 150 17.95 -3.38 -5.42
CA TYR A 150 16.83 -4.30 -5.59
C TYR A 150 15.59 -3.80 -4.87
N ASP A 151 14.43 -4.25 -5.36
CA ASP A 151 13.17 -4.17 -4.63
C ASP A 151 12.75 -5.58 -4.20
N ILE A 152 12.36 -5.74 -2.94
CA ILE A 152 11.91 -7.02 -2.39
C ILE A 152 10.42 -6.99 -2.05
N LYS A 153 9.68 -8.00 -2.51
CA LYS A 153 8.28 -8.23 -2.17
C LYS A 153 8.13 -9.63 -1.60
N LEU A 154 7.69 -9.73 -0.35
CA LEU A 154 7.34 -11.02 0.24
C LEU A 154 6.00 -11.53 -0.33
N LEU A 155 6.05 -12.67 -0.99
CA LEU A 155 4.85 -13.37 -1.48
C LEU A 155 4.27 -14.28 -0.37
N SER A 156 5.14 -14.80 0.49
CA SER A 156 4.80 -15.60 1.67
C SER A 156 5.92 -15.54 2.71
N LYS A 157 5.75 -16.18 3.87
CA LYS A 157 6.82 -16.34 4.86
C LYS A 157 8.05 -17.08 4.30
N TYR A 158 7.90 -17.80 3.20
CA TYR A 158 8.92 -18.69 2.62
C TYR A 158 9.33 -18.30 1.20
N THR A 159 8.73 -17.25 0.65
CA THR A 159 8.92 -16.85 -0.74
C THR A 159 9.02 -15.35 -0.87
N ALA A 160 10.12 -14.89 -1.46
CA ALA A 160 10.37 -13.50 -1.79
C ALA A 160 10.53 -13.36 -3.30
N LEU A 161 9.95 -12.31 -3.85
CA LEU A 161 10.17 -11.83 -5.19
C LEU A 161 11.17 -10.66 -5.10
N ILE A 162 12.18 -10.68 -5.94
CA ILE A 162 13.21 -9.65 -6.00
C ILE A 162 13.21 -9.09 -7.42
N ALA A 163 12.90 -7.80 -7.56
CA ALA A 163 13.03 -7.09 -8.83
C ALA A 163 14.41 -6.43 -8.89
N ILE A 164 15.12 -6.62 -10.00
CA ILE A 164 16.46 -6.07 -10.19
C ILE A 164 16.45 -5.24 -11.49
N PRO A 165 16.93 -3.99 -11.46
CA PRO A 165 16.86 -3.10 -12.62
C PRO A 165 17.76 -3.55 -13.78
N PHE A 166 18.79 -4.37 -13.53
CA PHE A 166 19.72 -4.88 -14.54
C PHE A 166 20.16 -6.32 -14.23
N MET A 167 20.01 -7.25 -15.16
CA MET A 167 20.54 -8.62 -15.03
C MET A 167 21.48 -8.92 -16.19
N ASN A 168 22.79 -8.93 -15.93
CA ASN A 168 23.78 -9.61 -16.77
C ASN A 168 24.56 -10.71 -16.03
N ASN A 169 24.33 -10.93 -14.73
CA ASN A 169 25.14 -11.89 -13.96
C ASN A 169 24.28 -12.98 -13.31
N ARG A 170 24.58 -14.22 -13.69
CA ARG A 170 24.02 -15.46 -13.13
C ARG A 170 24.56 -15.64 -11.70
N ILE A 171 23.70 -15.71 -10.69
CA ILE A 171 24.10 -16.07 -9.32
C ILE A 171 23.83 -17.57 -9.14
N ILE A 172 24.90 -18.34 -8.93
CA ILE A 172 24.82 -19.77 -8.59
C ILE A 172 25.02 -19.88 -7.08
N TYR A 173 24.02 -20.43 -6.38
CA TYR A 173 24.12 -20.78 -4.97
C TYR A 173 24.61 -22.24 -4.85
N ASN A 174 25.68 -22.45 -4.07
CA ASN A 174 26.12 -23.76 -3.59
C ASN A 174 25.65 -23.98 -2.14
#